data_AF-A0A8R1DJ72-F1
#
_entry.id   AF-A0A8R1DJ72-F1
#
_cell.length_a   1.000
_cell.length_b   1.000
_cell.length_c   1.000
_cell.angle_alpha   90.00
_cell.angle_beta   90.00
_cell.angle_gamma   90.00
#
_symmetry.space_group_name_H-M   'P 1'
#
loop_
_entity.id
_entity.type
_entity.pdbx_description
1 polymer ?
#
loop_
_entity_poly.entity_id
_entity_poly.type
_entity_poly.pdbx_seq_one_letter_code
_entity_poly.pdbx_strand_id
1 'polypeptide(L)'
;MSDSEDDYMSAEILQGVSDQRVGIATSRAHKRQLQINSRFEESREPTRPKKPASHAEREKERRDEALAKPISHESKGFALMAKMGFKPGMTLGKQREDEIRITEPISLEIKANRTGLGHEAEVVQERNDRVEAVMQKMKEQAAKHEELIEDYSNRRRLDEKVKQLVKDIRACRKVCEELDHRIDRTVPRIAWYWRSYKVIKDDEKEVRNYHKKVVDEEEEEYKYSNGQPAPADPNWDVTTPMDELENNLSNINTYLRDNHFYCIWCGANYCSPEDMAEHCPGNTRRAHHGDDDHD
;
A
#
# COMPACT_ATOMS: atom_id res chain seq x y z
N MET A 1 -60.02 -38.44 -13.30
CA MET A 1 -59.65 -38.05 -11.93
C MET A 1 -58.34 -37.28 -12.07
N SER A 2 -58.28 -36.08 -11.52
CA SER A 2 -57.47 -34.93 -11.95
C SER A 2 -55.96 -35.13 -11.88
N ASP A 3 -55.32 -34.82 -13.01
CA ASP A 3 -53.89 -34.71 -13.31
C ASP A 3 -53.37 -33.31 -12.89
N SER A 4 -53.24 -33.08 -11.58
CA SER A 4 -52.92 -31.77 -10.98
C SER A 4 -51.86 -31.89 -9.88
N GLU A 5 -50.83 -32.69 -10.11
CA GLU A 5 -49.61 -32.61 -9.32
C GLU A 5 -48.66 -31.66 -10.04
N ASP A 6 -48.59 -30.41 -9.58
CA ASP A 6 -47.65 -29.43 -10.10
C ASP A 6 -46.22 -30.01 -10.01
N ASP A 7 -45.60 -30.23 -11.17
CA ASP A 7 -44.27 -30.81 -11.32
C ASP A 7 -43.21 -29.90 -10.68
N TYR A 8 -42.97 -30.17 -9.40
CA TYR A 8 -42.06 -29.45 -8.51
C TYR A 8 -40.59 -29.51 -8.97
N MET A 9 -40.29 -30.26 -10.04
CA MET A 9 -38.95 -30.38 -10.63
C MET A 9 -38.90 -30.01 -12.12
N SER A 10 -39.92 -29.33 -12.64
CA SER A 10 -39.95 -28.90 -14.05
C SER A 10 -38.86 -27.85 -14.35
N ALA A 11 -38.23 -27.97 -15.52
CA ALA A 11 -37.20 -27.04 -16.00
C ALA A 11 -37.73 -25.62 -16.24
N GLU A 12 -39.05 -25.44 -16.24
CA GLU A 12 -39.74 -24.16 -16.35
C GLU A 12 -39.47 -23.27 -15.12
N ILE A 13 -39.23 -23.87 -13.95
CA ILE A 13 -38.81 -23.17 -12.72
C ILE A 13 -37.41 -22.56 -12.87
N LEU A 14 -36.54 -23.16 -13.70
CA LEU A 14 -35.17 -22.71 -13.91
C LEU A 14 -35.05 -21.65 -15.02
N GLN A 15 -36.06 -21.50 -15.89
CA GLN A 15 -36.00 -20.54 -17.01
C GLN A 15 -36.02 -19.06 -16.57
N GLY A 16 -36.32 -18.77 -15.30
CA GLY A 16 -36.25 -17.42 -14.72
C GLY A 16 -35.02 -17.15 -13.84
N VAL A 17 -34.21 -18.18 -13.55
CA VAL A 17 -33.02 -18.04 -12.70
C VAL A 17 -31.82 -17.79 -13.61
N SER A 18 -31.42 -16.53 -13.77
CA SER A 18 -30.15 -16.23 -14.43
C SER A 18 -29.02 -16.84 -13.61
N ASP A 19 -28.26 -17.78 -14.21
CA ASP A 19 -27.00 -18.30 -13.66
C ASP A 19 -25.92 -17.21 -13.73
N GLN A 20 -26.17 -16.12 -13.00
CA GLN A 20 -25.25 -15.01 -12.89
C GLN A 20 -24.25 -15.36 -11.80
N ARG A 21 -23.21 -16.09 -12.21
CA ARG A 21 -22.04 -16.38 -11.37
C ARG A 21 -21.62 -15.09 -10.69
N VAL A 22 -21.59 -15.08 -9.36
CA VAL A 22 -21.13 -13.95 -8.54
C VAL A 22 -19.68 -13.62 -8.90
N GLY A 23 -19.53 -12.75 -9.89
CA GLY A 23 -18.24 -12.27 -10.35
C GLY A 23 -17.66 -11.25 -9.38
N ILE A 24 -16.34 -11.24 -9.26
CA ILE A 24 -15.61 -10.19 -8.54
C ILE A 24 -15.96 -8.84 -9.17
N ALA A 25 -16.33 -7.85 -8.35
CA ALA A 25 -16.73 -6.54 -8.84
C ALA A 25 -15.59 -5.85 -9.61
N THR A 26 -15.75 -5.71 -10.92
CA THR A 26 -14.75 -5.10 -11.82
C THR A 26 -14.82 -3.57 -11.82
N SER A 27 -16.02 -2.99 -11.68
CA SER A 27 -16.24 -1.54 -11.69
C SER A 27 -16.17 -0.92 -10.29
N ARG A 28 -15.62 0.30 -10.19
CA ARG A 28 -15.59 1.11 -8.96
C ARG A 28 -16.99 1.41 -8.41
N ALA A 29 -17.98 1.60 -9.28
CA ALA A 29 -19.37 1.82 -8.88
C ALA A 29 -19.99 0.56 -8.26
N HIS A 30 -19.68 -0.62 -8.83
CA HIS A 30 -20.17 -1.91 -8.32
C HIS A 30 -19.55 -2.25 -6.96
N LYS A 31 -18.24 -2.01 -6.79
CA LYS A 31 -17.55 -2.13 -5.48
C LYS A 31 -18.20 -1.25 -4.41
N ARG A 32 -18.52 0.00 -4.76
CA ARG A 32 -19.21 0.93 -3.84
C ARG A 32 -20.60 0.42 -3.45
N GLN A 33 -21.37 -0.11 -4.38
CA GLN A 33 -22.70 -0.67 -4.10
C GLN A 33 -22.64 -1.88 -3.16
N LEU A 34 -21.70 -2.79 -3.39
CA LEU A 34 -21.48 -3.95 -2.52
C LEU A 34 -21.08 -3.52 -1.10
N GLN A 35 -20.23 -2.49 -0.99
CA GLN A 35 -19.81 -1.96 0.31
C GLN A 35 -20.98 -1.31 1.06
N ILE A 36 -21.86 -0.58 0.37
CA ILE A 36 -23.09 -0.03 0.95
C ILE A 36 -24.02 -1.16 1.42
N ASN A 37 -24.22 -2.19 0.60
CA ASN A 37 -25.04 -3.34 0.95
C ASN A 37 -24.46 -4.11 2.16
N SER A 38 -23.14 -4.30 2.23
CA SER A 38 -22.48 -4.97 3.35
C SER A 38 -22.68 -4.23 4.68
N ARG A 39 -22.50 -2.90 4.69
CA ARG A 39 -22.78 -2.07 5.87
C ARG A 39 -24.25 -2.12 6.28
N PHE A 40 -25.15 -2.19 5.30
CA PHE A 40 -26.58 -2.31 5.55
C PHE A 40 -26.92 -3.67 6.18
N GLU A 41 -26.31 -4.75 5.73
CA GLU A 41 -26.46 -6.08 6.34
C GLU A 41 -25.90 -6.15 7.76
N GLU A 42 -24.70 -5.62 8.00
CA GLU A 42 -24.08 -5.51 9.34
C GLU A 42 -25.01 -4.77 10.33
N SER A 43 -25.64 -3.68 9.88
CA SER A 43 -26.59 -2.92 10.71
C SER A 43 -27.90 -3.68 11.00
N ARG A 44 -28.27 -4.67 10.15
CA ARG A 44 -29.47 -5.49 10.29
C ARG A 44 -29.24 -6.76 11.11
N GLU A 45 -28.02 -7.25 11.23
CA GLU A 45 -27.70 -8.43 12.04
C GLU A 45 -28.19 -8.34 13.50
N PRO A 46 -27.97 -7.24 14.25
CA PRO A 46 -28.41 -7.17 15.65
C PRO A 46 -29.93 -7.06 15.80
N THR A 47 -30.65 -6.65 14.75
CA THR A 47 -32.11 -6.49 14.75
C THR A 47 -32.85 -7.65 14.07
N ARG A 48 -32.14 -8.64 13.52
CA ARG A 48 -32.76 -9.83 12.95
C ARG A 48 -33.43 -10.65 14.06
N PRO A 49 -34.74 -10.98 13.93
CA PRO A 49 -35.39 -11.86 14.89
C PRO A 49 -34.71 -13.23 14.85
N LYS A 50 -34.17 -13.65 16.00
CA LYS A 50 -33.60 -15.00 16.14
C LYS A 50 -34.71 -16.01 15.87
N LYS A 51 -34.42 -17.00 15.04
CA LYS A 51 -35.34 -18.13 14.83
C LYS A 51 -35.61 -18.81 16.18
N PRO A 52 -36.85 -19.24 16.47
CA PRO A 52 -37.12 -19.97 17.71
C PRO A 52 -36.25 -21.22 17.75
N ALA A 53 -35.63 -21.49 18.90
CA ALA A 53 -34.83 -22.70 19.12
C ALA A 53 -35.64 -23.95 18.76
N SER A 54 -34.97 -24.91 18.14
CA SER A 54 -35.58 -26.18 17.72
C SER A 54 -36.08 -26.95 18.95
N HIS A 55 -37.10 -27.81 18.76
CA HIS A 55 -37.59 -28.69 19.81
C HIS A 55 -36.45 -29.52 20.44
N ALA A 56 -35.55 -30.05 19.60
CA ALA A 56 -34.41 -30.82 20.03
C ALA A 56 -33.40 -30.02 20.88
N GLU A 57 -33.20 -28.73 20.57
CA GLU A 57 -32.31 -27.84 21.34
C GLU A 57 -32.91 -27.57 22.73
N ARG A 58 -34.21 -27.28 22.79
CA ARG A 58 -34.92 -27.06 24.07
C ARG A 58 -34.96 -28.31 24.95
N GLU A 59 -35.12 -29.49 24.36
CA GLU A 59 -35.06 -30.75 25.10
C GLU A 59 -33.67 -31.05 25.64
N LYS A 60 -32.63 -30.74 24.85
CA LYS A 60 -31.23 -30.88 25.27
C LYS A 60 -30.90 -29.93 26.42
N GLU A 61 -31.22 -28.65 26.28
CA GLU A 61 -31.03 -27.65 27.34
C GLU A 61 -31.74 -28.08 28.64
N ARG A 62 -33.01 -28.51 28.56
CA ARG A 62 -33.74 -29.04 29.72
C ARG A 62 -33.09 -30.26 30.35
N ARG A 63 -32.56 -31.17 29.53
CA ARG A 63 -31.85 -32.37 30.02
C ARG A 63 -30.56 -31.97 30.73
N ASP A 64 -29.79 -31.06 30.14
CA ASP A 64 -28.50 -30.61 30.68
C ASP A 64 -28.70 -29.83 31.98
N GLU A 65 -29.70 -28.94 32.04
CA GLU A 65 -30.11 -28.25 33.27
C GLU A 65 -30.57 -29.20 34.37
N ALA A 66 -31.27 -30.28 34.01
CA ALA A 66 -31.73 -31.29 34.97
C ALA A 66 -30.58 -32.18 35.46
N LEU A 67 -29.62 -32.52 34.60
CA LEU A 67 -28.42 -33.28 34.97
C LEU A 67 -27.46 -32.47 35.83
N ALA A 68 -27.39 -31.15 35.63
CA ALA A 68 -26.57 -30.26 36.44
C ALA A 68 -27.09 -30.07 37.87
N LYS A 69 -28.39 -30.32 38.12
CA LYS A 69 -29.00 -30.19 39.45
C LYS A 69 -28.85 -31.49 40.23
N PRO A 70 -28.32 -31.46 41.47
CA PRO A 70 -28.23 -32.66 42.30
C PRO A 70 -29.62 -33.20 42.63
N ILE A 71 -29.71 -34.51 42.89
CA ILE A 71 -30.97 -35.18 43.25
C ILE A 71 -31.53 -34.52 44.53
N SER A 72 -32.81 -34.15 44.50
CA SER A 72 -33.47 -33.51 45.64
C SER A 72 -33.62 -34.48 46.83
N HIS A 73 -33.63 -33.92 48.05
CA HIS A 73 -33.84 -34.67 49.30
C HIS A 73 -35.22 -35.38 49.35
N GLU A 74 -36.19 -34.91 48.57
CA GLU A 74 -37.53 -35.49 48.43
C GLU A 74 -37.54 -36.77 47.58
N SER A 75 -36.51 -36.98 46.75
CA SER A 75 -36.38 -38.19 45.95
C SER A 75 -36.25 -39.42 46.85
N LYS A 76 -37.10 -40.42 46.63
CA LYS A 76 -37.06 -41.72 47.33
C LYS A 76 -35.67 -42.36 47.29
N GLY A 77 -34.93 -42.14 46.21
CA GLY A 77 -33.55 -42.63 46.05
C GLY A 77 -32.59 -41.98 47.05
N PHE A 78 -32.66 -40.66 47.20
CA PHE A 78 -31.86 -39.95 48.20
C PHE A 78 -32.24 -40.36 49.62
N ALA A 79 -33.54 -40.49 49.91
CA ALA A 79 -34.02 -40.91 51.23
C ALA A 79 -33.56 -42.33 51.60
N LEU A 80 -33.48 -43.26 50.64
CA LEU A 80 -32.92 -44.60 50.86
C LEU A 80 -31.40 -44.53 51.10
N MET A 81 -30.66 -43.78 50.29
CA MET A 81 -29.21 -43.61 50.46
C MET A 81 -28.87 -42.98 51.82
N ALA A 82 -29.62 -41.96 52.24
CA ALA A 82 -29.46 -41.32 53.53
C ALA A 82 -29.67 -42.30 54.70
N LYS A 83 -30.68 -43.20 54.60
CA LYS A 83 -30.91 -44.27 55.60
C LYS A 83 -29.78 -45.30 55.65
N MET A 84 -29.05 -45.49 54.55
CA MET A 84 -27.88 -46.37 54.49
C MET A 84 -26.58 -45.66 54.92
N GLY A 85 -26.66 -44.42 55.41
CA GLY A 85 -25.53 -43.67 55.97
C GLY A 85 -24.83 -42.71 54.99
N PHE A 86 -25.40 -42.49 53.80
CA PHE A 86 -24.87 -41.51 52.85
C PHE A 86 -25.17 -40.07 53.30
N LYS A 87 -24.16 -39.20 53.36
CA LYS A 87 -24.32 -37.75 53.55
C LYS A 87 -23.88 -37.03 52.26
N PRO A 88 -24.53 -35.92 51.87
CA PRO A 88 -24.11 -35.14 50.70
C PRO A 88 -22.61 -34.79 50.79
N GLY A 89 -21.85 -35.14 49.74
CA GLY A 89 -20.39 -34.96 49.69
C GLY A 89 -19.56 -36.16 50.15
N MET A 90 -20.18 -37.25 50.63
CA MET A 90 -19.46 -38.51 50.92
C MET A 90 -19.31 -39.36 49.66
N THR A 91 -18.15 -39.99 49.49
CA THR A 91 -17.95 -41.02 48.46
C THR A 91 -18.40 -42.38 48.98
N LEU A 92 -18.94 -43.22 48.09
CA LEU A 92 -19.46 -44.54 48.47
C LEU A 92 -18.34 -45.58 48.54
N GLY A 93 -18.22 -46.32 49.66
CA GLY A 93 -17.26 -47.42 49.87
C GLY A 93 -16.14 -47.11 50.88
N LYS A 94 -15.34 -48.13 51.27
CA LYS A 94 -14.28 -47.99 52.30
C LYS A 94 -13.09 -47.18 51.79
N GLN A 95 -12.62 -46.21 52.56
CA GLN A 95 -11.45 -45.41 52.20
C GLN A 95 -10.18 -46.27 52.16
N ARG A 96 -9.47 -46.23 51.02
CA ARG A 96 -8.12 -46.78 50.80
C ARG A 96 -7.29 -45.65 50.21
N GLU A 97 -6.06 -45.49 50.67
CA GLU A 97 -5.21 -44.33 50.34
C GLU A 97 -4.83 -44.27 48.84
N ASP A 98 -4.93 -45.39 48.11
CA ASP A 98 -4.46 -45.51 46.72
C ASP A 98 -5.56 -45.37 45.63
N GLU A 99 -6.82 -45.10 46.00
CA GLU A 99 -7.94 -45.08 45.04
C GLU A 99 -8.56 -43.67 44.86
N ILE A 100 -8.51 -43.15 43.62
CA ILE A 100 -9.24 -41.92 43.24
C ILE A 100 -10.74 -42.23 43.22
N ARG A 101 -11.47 -41.75 44.24
CA ARG A 101 -12.93 -41.89 44.33
C ARG A 101 -13.61 -40.70 43.66
N ILE A 102 -14.46 -41.00 42.69
CA ILE A 102 -15.28 -40.00 42.00
C ILE A 102 -16.50 -39.61 42.85
N THR A 103 -16.72 -38.32 42.99
CA THR A 103 -17.92 -37.72 43.59
C THR A 103 -19.02 -37.47 42.56
N GLU A 104 -18.63 -37.37 41.29
CA GLU A 104 -19.51 -37.10 40.16
C GLU A 104 -19.55 -38.30 39.20
N PRO A 105 -20.69 -38.56 38.55
CA PRO A 105 -20.78 -39.60 37.53
C PRO A 105 -19.79 -39.39 36.39
N ILE A 106 -19.26 -40.47 35.82
CA ILE A 106 -18.38 -40.40 34.64
C ILE A 106 -19.17 -39.83 33.46
N SER A 107 -18.65 -38.77 32.85
CA SER A 107 -19.25 -38.16 31.66
C SER A 107 -19.13 -39.11 30.46
N LEU A 108 -20.25 -39.35 29.79
CA LEU A 108 -20.30 -40.14 28.56
C LEU A 108 -20.33 -39.20 27.35
N GLU A 109 -19.25 -39.19 26.57
CA GLU A 109 -19.21 -38.50 25.28
C GLU A 109 -19.88 -39.37 24.21
N ILE A 110 -21.17 -39.13 23.96
CA ILE A 110 -21.90 -39.84 22.93
C ILE A 110 -21.56 -39.22 21.58
N LYS A 111 -20.76 -39.92 20.78
CA LYS A 111 -20.43 -39.49 19.42
C LYS A 111 -21.68 -39.54 18.53
N ALA A 112 -22.20 -38.36 18.18
CA ALA A 112 -23.35 -38.23 17.26
C ALA A 112 -22.95 -38.43 15.78
N ASN A 113 -21.66 -38.36 15.47
CA ASN A 113 -21.14 -38.44 14.11
C ASN A 113 -20.83 -39.88 13.71
N ARG A 114 -21.10 -40.24 12.45
CA ARG A 114 -20.75 -41.55 11.85
C ARG A 114 -19.28 -41.63 11.38
N THR A 115 -18.44 -40.67 11.75
CA THR A 115 -17.02 -40.64 11.36
C THR A 115 -16.21 -41.65 12.18
N GLY A 116 -15.07 -42.10 11.66
CA GLY A 116 -14.13 -42.95 12.41
C GLY A 116 -13.59 -42.24 13.66
N LEU A 117 -13.23 -42.99 14.71
CA LEU A 117 -12.50 -42.43 15.86
C LEU A 117 -11.14 -41.88 15.37
N GLY A 118 -10.79 -40.65 15.77
CA GLY A 118 -9.53 -39.99 15.40
C GLY A 118 -9.60 -38.99 14.24
N HIS A 119 -10.61 -39.07 13.36
CA HIS A 119 -10.72 -38.16 12.20
C HIS A 119 -11.02 -36.70 12.58
N GLU A 120 -11.58 -36.44 13.76
CA GLU A 120 -11.89 -35.08 14.19
C GLU A 120 -10.61 -34.25 14.42
N ALA A 121 -9.54 -34.88 14.91
CA ALA A 121 -8.25 -34.22 15.09
C ALA A 121 -7.58 -33.90 13.74
N GLU A 122 -7.64 -34.86 12.79
CA GLU A 122 -7.09 -34.69 11.44
C GLU A 122 -7.82 -33.57 10.66
N VAL A 123 -9.16 -33.54 10.72
CA VAL A 123 -9.96 -32.49 10.07
C VAL A 123 -9.67 -31.11 10.65
N VAL A 124 -9.45 -31.02 11.98
CA VAL A 124 -9.07 -29.76 12.63
C VAL A 124 -7.67 -29.32 12.20
N GLN A 125 -6.71 -30.25 12.14
CA GLN A 125 -5.36 -29.96 11.69
C GLN A 125 -5.34 -29.51 10.22
N GLU A 126 -6.01 -30.24 9.32
CA GLU A 126 -6.09 -29.88 7.91
C GLU A 126 -6.76 -28.50 7.71
N ARG A 127 -7.76 -28.16 8.53
CA ARG A 127 -8.38 -26.84 8.51
C ARG A 127 -7.39 -25.75 8.94
N ASN A 128 -6.61 -25.99 9.98
CA ASN A 128 -5.61 -25.03 10.46
C ASN A 128 -4.52 -24.82 9.41
N ASP A 129 -4.00 -25.89 8.82
CA ASP A 129 -2.98 -25.84 7.77
C ASP A 129 -3.47 -25.06 6.54
N ARG A 130 -4.74 -25.23 6.16
CA ARG A 130 -5.36 -24.45 5.07
C ARG A 130 -5.45 -22.96 5.39
N VAL A 131 -5.82 -22.60 6.62
CA VAL A 131 -5.90 -21.20 7.05
C VAL A 131 -4.51 -20.57 7.09
N GLU A 132 -3.52 -21.30 7.60
CA GLU A 132 -2.14 -20.84 7.66
C GLU A 132 -1.55 -20.64 6.25
N ALA A 133 -1.79 -21.56 5.33
CA ALA A 133 -1.38 -21.43 3.93
C ALA A 133 -2.04 -20.22 3.23
N VAL A 134 -3.32 -19.93 3.53
CA VAL A 134 -3.99 -18.73 3.01
C VAL A 134 -3.38 -17.46 3.61
N MET A 135 -3.13 -17.44 4.91
CA MET A 135 -2.50 -16.31 5.59
C MET A 135 -1.09 -16.04 5.06
N GLN A 136 -0.31 -17.10 4.80
CA GLN A 136 1.02 -16.99 4.21
C GLN A 136 0.98 -16.39 2.80
N LYS A 137 0.07 -16.87 1.94
CA LYS A 137 -0.14 -16.29 0.60
C LYS A 137 -0.55 -14.81 0.66
N MET A 138 -1.40 -14.44 1.61
CA MET A 138 -1.78 -13.02 1.81
C MET A 138 -0.58 -12.17 2.24
N LYS A 139 0.26 -12.68 3.15
CA LYS A 139 1.50 -12.00 3.57
C LYS A 139 2.46 -11.81 2.41
N GLU A 140 2.69 -12.84 1.60
CA GLU A 140 3.54 -12.76 0.41
C GLU A 140 3.01 -11.76 -0.63
N GLN A 141 1.69 -11.72 -0.84
CA GLN A 141 1.08 -10.73 -1.73
C GLN A 141 1.20 -9.31 -1.20
N ALA A 142 1.03 -9.12 0.13
CA ALA A 142 1.21 -7.83 0.77
C ALA A 142 2.66 -7.34 0.66
N ALA A 143 3.65 -8.21 0.93
CA ALA A 143 5.07 -7.89 0.80
C ALA A 143 5.45 -7.49 -0.63
N LYS A 144 4.96 -8.23 -1.65
CA LYS A 144 5.16 -7.85 -3.06
C LYS A 144 4.53 -6.50 -3.40
N HIS A 145 3.36 -6.20 -2.82
CA HIS A 145 2.70 -4.92 -3.04
C HIS A 145 3.45 -3.77 -2.36
N GLU A 146 4.02 -4.00 -1.17
CA GLU A 146 4.88 -3.04 -0.46
C GLU A 146 6.15 -2.74 -1.25
N GLU A 147 6.86 -3.77 -1.73
CA GLU A 147 8.03 -3.63 -2.61
C GLU A 147 7.69 -2.81 -3.87
N LEU A 148 6.54 -3.07 -4.51
CA LEU A 148 6.08 -2.27 -5.66
C LEU A 148 5.81 -0.80 -5.32
N ILE A 149 5.28 -0.50 -4.13
CA ILE A 149 5.03 0.87 -3.69
C ILE A 149 6.35 1.60 -3.45
N GLU A 150 7.29 0.96 -2.76
CA GLU A 150 8.61 1.52 -2.49
C GLU A 150 9.35 1.81 -3.79
N ASP A 151 9.35 0.87 -4.74
CA ASP A 151 9.95 1.06 -6.06
C ASP A 151 9.35 2.24 -6.82
N TYR A 152 8.02 2.39 -6.81
CA TYR A 152 7.36 3.52 -7.45
C TYR A 152 7.70 4.84 -6.78
N SER A 153 7.69 4.88 -5.44
CA SER A 153 8.04 6.07 -4.66
C SER A 153 9.48 6.50 -4.93
N ASN A 154 10.43 5.55 -4.92
CA ASN A 154 11.83 5.79 -5.17
C ASN A 154 12.09 6.33 -6.58
N ARG A 155 11.44 5.75 -7.62
CA ARG A 155 11.53 6.27 -9.00
C ARG A 155 11.01 7.70 -9.10
N ARG A 156 9.88 7.98 -8.45
CA ARG A 156 9.29 9.33 -8.46
C ARG A 156 10.20 10.35 -7.76
N ARG A 157 10.77 9.99 -6.59
CA ARG A 157 11.75 10.83 -5.87
C ARG A 157 12.99 11.10 -6.72
N LEU A 158 13.49 10.09 -7.44
CA LEU A 158 14.63 10.24 -8.35
C LEU A 158 14.31 11.19 -9.51
N ASP A 159 13.19 11.00 -10.19
CA ASP A 159 12.73 11.86 -11.30
C ASP A 159 12.55 13.31 -10.86
N GLU A 160 12.03 13.52 -9.65
CA GLU A 160 11.85 14.85 -9.07
C GLU A 160 13.20 15.51 -8.74
N LYS A 161 14.16 14.74 -8.21
CA LYS A 161 15.56 15.17 -8.03
C LYS A 161 16.20 15.60 -9.35
N VAL A 162 16.09 14.79 -10.40
CA VAL A 162 16.66 15.13 -11.73
C VAL A 162 16.06 16.44 -12.25
N LYS A 163 14.72 16.58 -12.18
CA LYS A 163 14.04 17.83 -12.58
C LYS A 163 14.52 19.02 -11.76
N GLN A 164 14.77 18.84 -10.47
CA GLN A 164 15.27 19.89 -9.59
C GLN A 164 16.69 20.31 -9.97
N LEU A 165 17.60 19.36 -10.22
CA LEU A 165 18.96 19.64 -10.70
C LEU A 165 18.93 20.44 -12.02
N VAL A 166 18.08 20.04 -12.97
CA VAL A 166 17.95 20.75 -14.25
C VAL A 166 17.45 22.19 -14.05
N LYS A 167 16.45 22.41 -13.17
CA LYS A 167 15.97 23.76 -12.83
C LYS A 167 17.08 24.60 -12.21
N ASP A 168 17.84 24.01 -11.30
CA ASP A 168 18.89 24.68 -10.56
C ASP A 168 20.08 25.04 -11.47
N ILE A 169 20.46 24.17 -12.40
CA ILE A 169 21.46 24.48 -13.44
C ILE A 169 20.98 25.66 -14.28
N ARG A 170 19.73 25.67 -14.74
CA ARG A 170 19.18 26.79 -15.53
C ARG A 170 19.18 28.10 -14.75
N ALA A 171 18.86 28.05 -13.45
CA ALA A 171 18.93 29.23 -12.58
C ALA A 171 20.37 29.72 -12.42
N CYS A 172 21.33 28.82 -12.17
CA CYS A 172 22.74 29.17 -12.08
C CYS A 172 23.27 29.77 -13.38
N ARG A 173 22.91 29.22 -14.54
CA ARG A 173 23.32 29.76 -15.86
C ARG A 173 22.82 31.18 -16.07
N LYS A 174 21.56 31.43 -15.75
CA LYS A 174 20.96 32.77 -15.86
C LYS A 174 21.66 33.79 -14.96
N VAL A 175 21.92 33.42 -13.69
CA VAL A 175 22.61 34.32 -12.76
C VAL A 175 24.08 34.51 -13.12
N CYS A 176 24.75 33.45 -13.58
CA CYS A 176 26.13 33.51 -14.08
C CYS A 176 26.25 34.52 -15.22
N GLU A 177 25.33 34.46 -16.18
CA GLU A 177 25.28 35.41 -17.29
C GLU A 177 25.07 36.83 -16.78
N GLU A 178 24.10 37.06 -15.90
CA GLU A 178 23.83 38.40 -15.35
C GLU A 178 25.02 38.98 -14.59
N LEU A 179 25.65 38.19 -13.70
CA LEU A 179 26.78 38.63 -12.89
C LEU A 179 28.04 38.82 -13.73
N ASP A 180 28.30 37.96 -14.72
CA ASP A 180 29.41 38.14 -15.65
C ASP A 180 29.27 39.45 -16.46
N HIS A 181 28.05 39.79 -16.91
CA HIS A 181 27.80 41.07 -17.61
C HIS A 181 28.03 42.28 -16.71
N ARG A 182 27.79 42.19 -15.39
CA ARG A 182 28.08 43.28 -14.43
C ARG A 182 29.58 43.56 -14.28
N ILE A 183 30.44 42.59 -14.59
CA ILE A 183 31.90 42.73 -14.60
C ILE A 183 32.40 42.91 -16.06
N ASP A 184 31.52 43.36 -16.98
CA ASP A 184 31.79 43.62 -18.39
C ASP A 184 32.42 42.44 -19.15
N ARG A 185 32.15 41.20 -18.71
CA ARG A 185 32.64 40.00 -19.40
C ARG A 185 31.79 39.75 -20.64
N THR A 186 32.44 39.52 -21.78
CA THR A 186 31.77 39.34 -23.08
C THR A 186 31.57 37.89 -23.49
N VAL A 187 32.31 36.95 -22.91
CA VAL A 187 32.25 35.51 -23.21
C VAL A 187 32.38 34.71 -21.91
N PRO A 188 31.59 33.64 -21.71
CA PRO A 188 31.66 32.87 -20.47
C PRO A 188 33.01 32.18 -20.30
N ARG A 189 33.39 31.87 -19.04
CA ARG A 189 34.60 31.09 -18.75
C ARG A 189 34.55 29.69 -19.35
N ILE A 190 33.40 29.05 -19.27
CA ILE A 190 33.11 27.76 -19.88
C ILE A 190 31.92 27.95 -20.82
N ALA A 191 32.02 27.47 -22.06
CA ALA A 191 31.08 27.80 -23.13
C ALA A 191 29.60 27.55 -22.76
N TRP A 192 29.31 26.54 -21.95
CA TRP A 192 27.95 26.19 -21.53
C TRP A 192 27.44 26.96 -20.31
N TYR A 193 28.26 27.74 -19.60
CA TYR A 193 27.78 28.52 -18.45
C TYR A 193 26.70 29.53 -18.83
N TRP A 194 26.76 30.07 -20.05
CA TRP A 194 25.68 30.89 -20.60
C TRP A 194 24.85 30.08 -21.59
N ARG A 195 23.58 30.42 -21.73
CA ARG A 195 22.69 29.83 -22.75
C ARG A 195 23.14 30.27 -24.14
N SER A 196 23.25 29.34 -25.08
CA SER A 196 23.35 29.69 -26.50
C SER A 196 22.01 29.46 -27.22
N TYR A 197 21.76 30.31 -28.21
CA TYR A 197 20.54 30.34 -28.99
C TYR A 197 20.87 30.05 -30.44
N LYS A 198 20.13 29.11 -31.04
CA LYS A 198 20.25 28.82 -32.48
C LYS A 198 19.76 30.04 -33.26
N VAL A 199 20.59 30.54 -34.15
CA VAL A 199 20.23 31.62 -35.06
C VAL A 199 19.41 31.01 -36.19
N ILE A 200 18.11 31.28 -36.19
CA ILE A 200 17.25 30.94 -37.33
C ILE A 200 17.49 32.04 -38.37
N LYS A 201 18.09 31.69 -39.50
CA LYS A 201 18.10 32.58 -40.66
C LYS A 201 16.66 32.59 -41.19
N ASP A 202 15.98 33.72 -41.02
CA ASP A 202 14.67 33.94 -41.65
C ASP A 202 14.89 34.04 -43.17
N ASP A 203 14.91 32.90 -43.84
CA ASP A 203 14.66 32.88 -45.28
C ASP A 203 13.21 33.32 -45.49
N GLU A 204 13.03 34.56 -45.93
CA GLU A 204 11.73 35.13 -46.23
C GLU A 204 10.94 34.20 -47.18
N LYS A 205 9.90 33.56 -46.63
CA LYS A 205 8.72 33.07 -47.37
C LYS A 205 8.98 32.18 -48.60
N GLU A 206 9.62 31.02 -48.46
CA GLU A 206 9.33 29.92 -49.39
C GLU A 206 8.16 29.08 -48.88
N VAL A 207 7.10 29.08 -49.71
CA VAL A 207 5.87 28.30 -49.56
C VAL A 207 6.21 26.84 -49.21
N ARG A 208 5.55 26.29 -48.18
CA ARG A 208 5.66 24.87 -47.76
C ARG A 208 5.48 23.93 -48.95
N ASN A 209 6.58 23.59 -49.62
CA ASN A 209 6.60 22.54 -50.61
C ASN A 209 6.90 21.24 -49.87
N TYR A 210 5.97 20.28 -49.92
CA TYR A 210 6.04 18.98 -49.24
C TYR A 210 6.97 18.01 -49.98
N HIS A 211 8.15 18.49 -50.35
CA HIS A 211 9.23 17.68 -50.91
C HIS A 211 10.49 17.98 -50.12
N LYS A 212 10.85 17.00 -49.28
CA LYS A 212 12.05 16.97 -48.46
C LYS A 212 13.28 17.13 -49.37
N LYS A 213 13.76 18.37 -49.52
CA LYS A 213 15.14 18.61 -49.99
C LYS A 213 16.06 17.91 -48.99
N VAL A 214 16.98 17.11 -49.53
CA VAL A 214 18.12 16.60 -48.80
C VAL A 214 18.88 17.84 -48.30
N VAL A 215 18.88 18.04 -46.99
CA VAL A 215 19.48 19.18 -46.32
C VAL A 215 21.00 18.97 -46.42
N ASP A 216 21.66 19.78 -47.23
CA ASP A 216 23.11 20.02 -47.10
C ASP A 216 23.40 20.36 -45.64
N GLU A 217 24.53 19.92 -45.10
CA GLU A 217 24.99 20.23 -43.73
C GLU A 217 25.19 21.75 -43.55
N GLU A 218 24.10 22.50 -43.42
CA GLU A 218 24.12 23.90 -43.06
C GLU A 218 24.70 24.00 -41.65
N GLU A 219 25.90 24.59 -41.53
CA GLU A 219 26.54 24.88 -40.25
C GLU A 219 25.56 25.62 -39.34
N GLU A 220 25.03 24.93 -38.33
CA GLU A 220 24.11 25.51 -37.38
C GLU A 220 24.83 26.59 -36.56
N GLU A 221 24.50 27.85 -36.81
CA GLU A 221 25.10 28.99 -36.10
C GLU A 221 24.39 29.24 -34.77
N TYR A 222 25.13 29.26 -33.67
CA TYR A 222 24.63 29.58 -32.33
C TYR A 222 25.26 30.87 -31.82
N LYS A 223 24.49 31.68 -31.09
CA LYS A 223 24.95 32.93 -30.47
C LYS A 223 24.55 33.01 -29.00
N TYR A 224 25.38 33.68 -28.21
CA TYR A 224 25.01 34.12 -26.87
C TYR A 224 24.02 35.29 -26.95
N SER A 225 23.38 35.62 -25.83
CA SER A 225 22.41 36.74 -25.72
C SER A 225 22.98 38.09 -26.18
N ASN A 226 24.29 38.29 -26.02
CA ASN A 226 25.01 39.49 -26.44
C ASN A 226 25.47 39.47 -27.92
N GLY A 227 25.06 38.46 -28.69
CA GLY A 227 25.36 38.33 -30.11
C GLY A 227 26.73 37.73 -30.45
N GLN A 228 27.55 37.38 -29.46
CA GLN A 228 28.82 36.69 -29.68
C GLN A 228 28.59 35.25 -30.20
N PRO A 229 29.48 34.72 -31.05
CA PRO A 229 29.38 33.34 -31.52
C PRO A 229 29.51 32.38 -30.33
N ALA A 230 28.65 31.37 -30.31
CA ALA A 230 28.59 30.37 -29.25
C ALA A 230 28.61 28.97 -29.88
N PRO A 231 29.15 27.97 -29.17
CA PRO A 231 28.92 26.58 -29.53
C PRO A 231 27.44 26.19 -29.36
N ALA A 232 27.06 25.07 -29.97
CA ALA A 232 25.78 24.43 -29.71
C ALA A 232 25.63 24.14 -28.21
N ASP A 233 24.49 24.51 -27.66
CA ASP A 233 24.25 24.36 -26.23
C ASP A 233 24.06 22.88 -25.86
N PRO A 234 24.77 22.36 -24.85
CA PRO A 234 24.43 21.08 -24.28
C PRO A 234 23.01 21.09 -23.71
N ASN A 235 22.15 20.20 -24.21
CA ASN A 235 20.79 20.08 -23.72
C ASN A 235 20.78 19.36 -22.36
N TRP A 236 21.01 20.12 -21.28
CA TRP A 236 20.88 19.63 -19.91
C TRP A 236 19.40 19.43 -19.57
N ASP A 237 18.90 18.23 -19.82
CA ASP A 237 17.53 17.83 -19.58
C ASP A 237 17.43 16.59 -18.69
N VAL A 238 16.21 16.06 -18.53
CA VAL A 238 15.91 14.93 -17.63
C VAL A 238 16.53 13.62 -18.14
N THR A 239 17.00 13.55 -19.38
CA THR A 239 17.65 12.36 -19.95
C THR A 239 19.14 12.28 -19.64
N THR A 240 19.74 13.39 -19.18
CA THR A 240 21.15 13.40 -18.75
C THR A 240 21.31 12.57 -17.47
N PRO A 241 22.37 11.75 -17.33
CA PRO A 241 22.65 11.02 -16.09
C PRO A 241 22.72 11.96 -14.88
N MET A 242 22.15 11.54 -13.75
CA MET A 242 22.09 12.34 -12.52
C MET A 242 23.48 12.82 -12.07
N ASP A 243 24.48 11.94 -12.11
CA ASP A 243 25.86 12.26 -11.69
C ASP A 243 26.46 13.39 -12.52
N GLU A 244 26.18 13.44 -13.83
CA GLU A 244 26.64 14.52 -14.69
C GLU A 244 25.96 15.85 -14.35
N LEU A 245 24.65 15.82 -14.08
CA LEU A 245 23.91 17.02 -13.66
C LEU A 245 24.43 17.56 -12.32
N GLU A 246 24.69 16.69 -11.34
CA GLU A 246 25.24 17.09 -10.05
C GLU A 246 26.64 17.70 -10.17
N ASN A 247 27.51 17.06 -10.95
CA ASN A 247 28.86 17.58 -11.22
C ASN A 247 28.82 18.94 -11.92
N ASN A 248 27.95 19.10 -12.92
CA ASN A 248 27.81 20.37 -13.62
C ASN A 248 27.23 21.47 -12.74
N LEU A 249 26.21 21.15 -11.92
CA LEU A 249 25.67 22.09 -10.94
C LEU A 249 26.75 22.53 -9.94
N SER A 250 27.55 21.60 -9.43
CA SER A 250 28.69 21.89 -8.55
C SER A 250 29.71 22.80 -9.24
N ASN A 251 30.06 22.53 -10.50
CA ASN A 251 31.01 23.30 -11.28
C ASN A 251 30.58 24.76 -11.45
N ILE A 252 29.34 25.01 -11.89
CA ILE A 252 28.85 26.38 -12.10
C ILE A 252 28.63 27.11 -10.78
N ASN A 253 28.17 26.42 -9.73
CA ASN A 253 27.99 27.04 -8.42
C ASN A 253 29.33 27.43 -7.79
N THR A 254 30.35 26.58 -7.93
CA THR A 254 31.72 26.90 -7.47
C THR A 254 32.24 28.13 -8.20
N TYR A 255 32.02 28.25 -9.52
CA TYR A 255 32.36 29.47 -10.26
C TYR A 255 31.65 30.72 -9.72
N LEU A 256 30.35 30.65 -9.44
CA LEU A 256 29.57 31.76 -8.87
C LEU A 256 30.09 32.18 -7.49
N ARG A 257 30.53 31.24 -6.66
CA ARG A 257 31.08 31.51 -5.34
C ARG A 257 32.49 32.10 -5.44
N ASP A 258 33.37 31.51 -6.22
CA ASP A 258 34.77 31.92 -6.27
C ASP A 258 34.97 33.27 -6.98
N ASN A 259 34.22 33.52 -8.06
CA ASN A 259 34.41 34.71 -8.87
C ASN A 259 33.48 35.87 -8.50
N HIS A 260 32.25 35.57 -8.07
CA HIS A 260 31.21 36.58 -7.84
C HIS A 260 30.79 36.68 -6.37
N PHE A 261 31.37 35.85 -5.49
CA PHE A 261 30.99 35.71 -4.10
C PHE A 261 29.47 35.57 -3.94
N TYR A 262 28.83 34.83 -4.83
CA TYR A 262 27.37 34.69 -4.89
C TYR A 262 26.93 33.29 -4.51
N CYS A 263 25.92 33.18 -3.65
CA CYS A 263 25.24 31.92 -3.36
C CYS A 263 23.85 31.91 -3.97
N ILE A 264 23.61 31.00 -4.91
CA ILE A 264 22.31 30.82 -5.57
C ILE A 264 21.20 30.42 -4.60
N TRP A 265 21.54 29.71 -3.51
CA TRP A 265 20.58 29.25 -2.51
C TRP A 265 20.20 30.33 -1.51
N CYS A 266 21.13 31.20 -1.13
CA CYS A 266 20.84 32.36 -0.29
C CYS A 266 20.21 33.50 -1.08
N GLY A 267 20.45 33.56 -2.40
CA GLY A 267 20.04 34.67 -3.24
C GLY A 267 20.81 35.97 -2.96
N ALA A 268 22.03 35.87 -2.41
CA ALA A 268 22.81 37.02 -1.94
C ALA A 268 24.26 36.99 -2.47
N ASN A 269 24.80 38.19 -2.71
CA ASN A 269 26.22 38.43 -2.95
C ASN A 269 26.90 38.80 -1.62
N TYR A 270 28.10 38.27 -1.41
CA TYR A 270 28.96 38.54 -0.25
C TYR A 270 30.11 39.46 -0.64
N CYS A 271 30.75 40.08 0.36
CA CYS A 271 31.84 41.02 0.12
C CYS A 271 33.21 40.34 -0.04
N SER A 272 33.38 39.14 0.55
CA SER A 272 34.64 38.41 0.55
C SER A 272 34.39 36.90 0.66
N PRO A 273 35.38 36.04 0.35
CA PRO A 273 35.23 34.60 0.52
C PRO A 273 35.11 34.19 1.99
N GLU A 274 35.72 34.95 2.91
CA GLU A 274 35.63 34.75 4.36
C GLU A 274 34.23 35.06 4.87
N ASP A 275 33.66 36.20 4.44
CA ASP A 275 32.29 36.64 4.77
C ASP A 275 31.25 35.60 4.32
N MET A 276 31.46 35.04 3.13
CA MET A 276 30.62 33.97 2.62
C MET A 276 30.78 32.67 3.41
N ALA A 277 31.97 32.33 3.92
CA ALA A 277 32.17 31.12 4.72
C ALA A 277 31.50 31.22 6.10
N GLU A 278 31.41 32.43 6.68
CA GLU A 278 30.77 32.66 7.97
C GLU A 278 29.23 32.70 7.86
N HIS A 279 28.69 33.28 6.78
CA HIS A 279 27.25 33.54 6.64
C HIS A 279 26.50 32.54 5.77
N CYS A 280 27.19 31.72 4.97
CA CYS A 280 26.55 30.78 4.04
C CYS A 280 26.57 29.34 4.57
N PRO A 281 25.41 28.69 4.79
CA PRO A 281 25.32 27.30 5.27
C PRO A 281 26.11 26.24 4.47
N GLY A 282 26.39 26.48 3.19
CA GLY A 282 27.17 25.57 2.35
C GLY A 282 27.00 25.80 0.85
N ASN A 283 27.60 24.92 0.05
CA ASN A 283 27.58 24.99 -1.42
C ASN A 283 26.43 24.15 -2.06
N THR A 284 25.71 23.35 -1.28
CA THR A 284 24.65 22.46 -1.81
C THR A 284 23.27 22.94 -1.40
N ARG A 285 22.27 22.72 -2.25
CA ARG A 285 20.86 23.05 -1.97
C ARG A 285 20.40 22.49 -0.62
N ARG A 286 20.79 21.24 -0.33
CA ARG A 286 20.48 20.54 0.91
C ARG A 286 20.99 21.27 2.17
N ALA A 287 22.15 21.94 2.09
CA ALA A 287 22.67 22.70 3.22
C ALA A 287 21.80 23.92 3.59
N HIS A 288 20.99 24.42 2.64
CA HIS A 288 20.14 25.60 2.85
C HIS A 288 18.69 25.25 3.15
N HIS A 289 18.13 24.27 2.43
CA HIS A 289 16.70 23.93 2.52
C HIS A 289 16.43 22.66 3.33
N GLY A 290 17.46 21.92 3.73
CA GLY A 290 17.32 20.60 4.33
C GLY A 290 16.98 19.53 3.29
N ASP A 291 16.82 18.29 3.76
CA ASP A 291 16.18 17.25 2.97
C ASP A 291 14.67 17.50 3.01
N ASP A 292 14.07 17.89 1.88
CA ASP A 292 12.60 17.95 1.69
C ASP A 292 12.01 16.52 1.63
N ASP A 293 12.43 15.65 2.54
CA ASP A 293 11.86 14.32 2.77
C ASP A 293 10.61 14.51 3.64
N HIS A 294 9.56 15.09 3.06
CA HIS A 294 8.23 14.89 3.62
C HIS A 294 7.79 13.45 3.31
N ASP A 295 7.94 12.60 4.33
CA ASP A 295 7.30 11.28 4.47
C ASP A 295 5.77 11.36 4.25
#